data_AF-A0A941DIP0-F1
#
_entry.id   AF-A0A941DIP0-F1
#
_cell.length_a   1.000
_cell.length_b   1.000
_cell.length_c   1.000
_cell.angle_alpha   90.00
_cell.angle_beta   90.00
_cell.angle_gamma   90.00
#
_symmetry.space_group_name_H-M   'P 1'
#
loop_
_entity.id
_entity.type
_entity.pdbx_description
1 polymer ?
#
loop_
_entity_poly.entity_id
_entity_poly.type
_entity_poly.pdbx_seq_one_letter_code
_entity_poly.pdbx_strand_id
1 'polypeptide(L)' 'MKFLHQVSMYESEATSFLKDLKKAKPHLDQEQVAGRSLLWDKAPLDLDQQERFAEARIAQQAYVYQNKG' A
#
# COMPACT_ATOMS: atom_id res chain seq x y z
N MET A 1 -34.67 -2.60 -29.23
CA MET A 1 -33.42 -2.34 -28.47
C MET A 1 -33.72 -2.48 -26.98
N LYS A 2 -33.35 -3.61 -26.36
CA LYS A 2 -33.37 -3.75 -24.89
C LYS A 2 -32.44 -4.89 -24.50
N PHE A 3 -31.18 -4.56 -24.20
CA PHE A 3 -30.32 -5.45 -23.44
C PHE A 3 -30.66 -5.20 -21.96
N LEU A 4 -31.53 -6.02 -21.37
CA LEU A 4 -31.53 -6.15 -19.91
C LEU A 4 -30.27 -6.93 -19.56
N HIS A 5 -29.23 -6.24 -19.12
CA HIS A 5 -28.15 -6.91 -18.38
C HIS A 5 -28.74 -7.36 -17.06
N GLN A 6 -29.29 -8.58 -17.03
CA GLN A 6 -29.61 -9.25 -15.79
C GLN A 6 -28.27 -9.61 -15.15
N VAL A 7 -27.75 -8.67 -14.36
CA VAL A 7 -26.63 -8.94 -13.47
C VAL A 7 -27.17 -9.93 -12.45
N SER A 8 -27.03 -11.22 -12.72
CA SER A 8 -26.90 -12.19 -11.64
C SER A 8 -25.85 -11.60 -10.72
N MET A 9 -26.22 -11.33 -9.47
CA MET A 9 -25.32 -10.73 -8.47
C MET A 9 -24.25 -11.76 -8.13
N TYR A 10 -23.33 -11.98 -9.07
CA TYR A 10 -22.23 -12.90 -8.90
C TYR A 10 -21.31 -12.31 -7.85
N GLU A 11 -21.23 -13.00 -6.74
CA GLU A 11 -20.23 -12.76 -5.72
C GLU A 11 -19.12 -13.79 -5.90
N SER A 12 -17.87 -13.31 -5.99
CA SER A 12 -16.73 -14.21 -6.05
C SER A 12 -16.54 -14.91 -4.70
N GLU A 13 -16.00 -16.12 -4.73
CA GLU A 13 -15.65 -16.87 -3.52
C GLU A 13 -14.75 -16.05 -2.58
N ALA A 14 -13.79 -15.30 -3.15
CA ALA A 14 -12.92 -14.42 -2.38
C ALA A 14 -13.71 -13.33 -1.63
N THR A 15 -14.76 -12.79 -2.22
CA THR A 15 -15.60 -11.76 -1.58
C THR A 15 -16.40 -12.37 -0.43
N SER A 16 -17.02 -13.53 -0.65
CA SER A 16 -17.75 -14.27 0.39
C SER A 16 -16.82 -14.62 1.56
N PHE A 17 -15.62 -15.13 1.27
CA PHE A 17 -14.60 -15.43 2.28
C PHE A 17 -14.22 -14.19 3.10
N LEU A 18 -13.97 -13.05 2.46
CA LEU A 18 -13.62 -11.82 3.16
C LEU A 18 -14.76 -11.31 4.07
N LYS A 19 -16.01 -11.44 3.63
CA LYS A 19 -17.18 -11.10 4.46
C LYS A 19 -17.26 -11.97 5.71
N ASP A 20 -17.13 -13.29 5.54
CA ASP A 20 -17.18 -14.24 6.65
C ASP A 20 -16.01 -14.03 7.62
N LEU A 21 -14.80 -13.76 7.11
CA LEU A 21 -13.63 -13.44 7.91
C LEU A 21 -13.85 -12.19 8.77
N LYS A 22 -14.37 -11.11 8.19
CA LYS A 22 -14.65 -9.86 8.93
C LYS A 22 -15.76 -10.04 9.96
N LYS A 23 -16.77 -10.86 9.66
CA LYS A 23 -17.83 -11.20 10.62
C LYS A 23 -17.27 -11.99 11.82
N ALA A 24 -16.37 -12.94 11.56
CA ALA A 24 -15.71 -13.72 12.61
C ALA A 24 -14.69 -12.90 13.42
N LYS A 25 -14.11 -11.84 12.83
CA LYS A 25 -13.08 -10.99 13.45
C LYS A 25 -13.42 -9.50 13.32
N PRO A 26 -14.32 -8.97 14.17
CA PRO A 26 -14.75 -7.57 14.08
C PRO A 26 -13.62 -6.54 14.30
N HIS A 27 -12.53 -6.91 14.98
CA HIS A 27 -11.36 -6.05 15.21
C HIS A 27 -10.33 -6.06 14.07
N LEU A 28 -10.50 -6.93 13.07
CA LEU A 28 -9.51 -7.15 12.01
C LEU A 28 -9.18 -5.87 11.22
N ASP A 29 -10.17 -5.02 10.95
CA ASP A 29 -9.95 -3.77 10.21
C ASP A 29 -9.08 -2.78 11.01
N GLN A 30 -9.26 -2.72 12.33
CA GLN A 30 -8.42 -1.90 13.23
C GLN A 30 -6.99 -2.47 13.29
N GLU A 31 -6.84 -3.78 13.43
CA GLU A 31 -5.54 -4.46 13.41
C GLU A 31 -4.81 -4.26 12.08
N GLN A 32 -5.52 -4.26 10.95
CA GLN A 32 -4.92 -3.96 9.65
C GLN A 32 -4.42 -2.52 9.56
N VAL A 33 -5.15 -1.55 10.10
CA VAL A 33 -4.69 -0.15 10.17
C VAL A 33 -3.44 -0.07 11.04
N ALA A 34 -3.47 -0.64 12.25
CA ALA A 34 -2.33 -0.65 13.16
C ALA A 34 -1.10 -1.34 12.52
N GLY A 35 -1.30 -2.49 11.87
CA GLY A 35 -0.25 -3.22 11.16
C GLY A 35 0.38 -2.42 10.02
N ARG A 36 -0.42 -1.64 9.27
CA ARG A 36 0.10 -0.73 8.24
C ARG A 36 0.89 0.44 8.83
N SER A 37 0.48 0.95 10.00
CA SER A 37 1.19 2.04 10.67
C SER A 37 2.57 1.64 11.23
N LEU A 38 2.78 0.38 11.61
CA LEU A 38 4.00 -0.06 12.32
C LEU A 38 5.33 0.24 11.60
N LEU A 39 5.39 0.09 10.28
CA LEU A 39 6.65 0.16 9.53
C LEU A 39 6.69 1.29 8.49
N TRP A 40 5.57 1.95 8.24
CA TRP A 40 5.44 2.97 7.19
C TRP A 40 5.34 4.39 7.73
N ASP A 41 4.98 4.57 9.00
CA ASP A 41 4.97 5.87 9.65
C ASP A 41 6.41 6.34 9.92
N LYS A 42 6.96 7.12 8.99
CA LYS A 42 8.21 7.86 9.22
C LYS A 42 7.90 9.04 10.15
N ALA A 43 8.65 9.16 11.24
CA ALA A 43 8.59 10.36 12.07
C ALA A 43 8.88 11.61 11.22
N PRO A 44 8.29 12.77 11.56
CA PRO A 44 8.64 14.03 10.92
C PRO A 44 10.16 14.24 10.97
N LEU A 45 10.74 14.57 9.82
CA LEU A 45 12.17 14.84 9.73
C LEU A 45 12.43 16.26 10.23
N ASP A 46 13.31 16.41 11.22
CA ASP A 46 13.78 17.72 11.66
C ASP A 46 14.46 18.48 10.51
N LEU A 47 14.37 19.81 10.51
CA LEU A 47 14.87 20.67 9.42
C LEU A 47 16.37 20.46 9.20
N ASP A 48 17.14 20.39 10.27
CA ASP A 48 18.59 20.14 10.24
C ASP A 48 18.92 18.73 9.70
N GLN A 49 18.04 17.74 9.92
CA GLN A 49 18.17 16.43 9.30
C GLN A 49 17.81 16.44 7.80
N GLN A 50 16.83 17.24 7.39
CA GLN A 50 16.49 17.43 5.97
C GLN A 50 17.64 18.06 5.20
N GLU A 51 18.26 19.09 5.77
CA GLU A 51 19.43 19.76 5.18
C GLU A 51 20.59 18.78 5.00
N ARG A 52 20.96 18.04 6.05
CA ARG A 52 22.01 17.01 5.96
C ARG A 52 21.72 15.94 4.91
N PHE A 53 20.46 15.51 4.77
CA PHE A 53 20.10 14.52 3.75
C PHE A 53 20.20 15.10 2.33
N ALA A 54 19.89 16.38 2.15
CA ALA A 54 20.09 17.08 0.90
C ALA A 54 21.58 17.20 0.55
N GLU A 55 22.42 17.55 1.53
CA GLU A 55 23.87 17.66 1.37
C GLU A 55 24.55 16.30 1.11
N ALA A 56 24.10 15.23 1.78
CA ALA A 56 24.65 13.88 1.63
C ALA A 56 24.20 13.17 0.34
N ARG A 57 23.39 13.82 -0.50
CA ARG A 57 22.77 13.19 -1.67
C ARG A 57 23.82 12.94 -2.76
N ILE A 58 24.04 11.66 -3.10
CA ILE A 58 24.95 11.25 -4.17
C ILE A 58 24.16 11.05 -5.47
N ALA A 59 24.67 11.58 -6.58
CA ALA A 59 24.08 11.35 -7.90
C ALA A 59 24.17 9.86 -8.28
N GLN A 60 23.03 9.20 -8.42
CA GLN A 60 22.94 7.81 -8.82
C GLN A 60 22.87 7.69 -10.35
N GLN A 61 23.60 6.73 -10.92
CA GLN A 61 23.51 6.42 -12.36
C GLN A 61 22.05 6.04 -12.71
N ALA A 62 21.56 6.48 -13.87
CA ALA A 62 20.20 6.15 -14.34
C ALA A 62 19.94 4.64 -14.38
N TYR A 63 20.98 3.86 -14.63
CA TYR A 63 20.94 2.41 -14.58
C TYR A 63 22.15 1.88 -13.83
N VAL A 64 21.92 1.23 -12.68
CA VAL A 64 22.97 0.79 -11.73
C VAL A 64 23.99 -0.15 -12.38
N TYR A 65 23.55 -0.92 -13.39
CA TYR A 65 24.39 -1.89 -14.09
C TYR A 65 24.93 -1.39 -15.43
N GLN A 66 24.75 -0.10 -15.76
CA GLN A 66 25.32 0.45 -16.99
C GLN A 66 26.82 0.59 -16.82
N ASN A 67 27.57 -0.19 -17.60
CA ASN A 67 29.01 -0.02 -17.72
C ASN A 67 29.29 1.34 -18.37
N LYS A 68 30.27 2.08 -17.82
CA LYS A 68 30.80 3.28 -18.48
C LYS A 68 31.57 2.80 -19.71
N GLY A 69 31.02 3.07 -20.89
CA GLY A 69 31.69 2.79 -22.17
C GLY A 69 32.95 3.63 -22.35
#